data_AF-W2Y1J2-F1
#
_entry.id   AF-W2Y1J2-F1
#
_cell.length_a   1.000
_cell.length_b   1.000
_cell.length_c   1.000
_cell.angle_alpha   90.00
_cell.angle_beta   90.00
_cell.angle_gamma   90.00
#
_symmetry.space_group_name_H-M   'P 1'
#
loop_
_entity.id
_entity.type
_entity.pdbx_description
1 polymer ?
#
loop_
_entity_poly.entity_id
_entity_poly.type
_entity_poly.pdbx_seq_one_letter_code
_entity_poly.pdbx_strand_id
1 'polypeptide(L)'
;MKLHALRKDKGLPPAVVYNSVWDSEMVHGCVCEEGYGGGDCSDRLCPSGDDPLTGAATDTLFGFQKNEKQTVFCAATSGTLTLSFRGKTTVRIDALDNADVVSKKLNALHTLQNVNILFGGNSTTMCTADGNMVIVEFTQNFGPLPLLVGDSSLLMHAGIGMTPKLTISKPEVGSKENEACSNRGRCDLTSGVCTCYVGYTTSDGMGGPGDRGDCGATDSIIIACPGETACSGHGYCSGPPQFRCFCVAGFTSGDCSVRTCPEGIAWFDTPIGDNRAHSMAVCSGVGVCDTSLGECTCPAPFEGAACERLTCPPGSEPVCNGHGRCLTMAELALEARNSLGDPLSITYSSTPNDPRTWDFNKIQGCICDEGYEGHDCARRSCPRGDDPRTTGQTREVQTVRCVYTALATFTLSFRGKVSPVLSSNMFAADMKAALATVPTIGDVQVSYSAGPNSGACTLSSQPANIISITFISALGDLPPLQVNADRNTVLLPVFTINSDGISGSIRGTNENAECSNNGVCDYNTGTCQCFDGMATSDGLGGLGLRADCGYLVPDTMRLVDVSEK
;
A
#
# COMPACT_ATOMS: atom_id res chain seq x y z
N MET A 1 6.15 9.96 -4.77
CA MET A 1 5.32 9.88 -6.01
C MET A 1 5.06 11.23 -6.68
N LYS A 2 4.88 12.33 -5.91
CA LYS A 2 4.62 13.69 -6.40
C LYS A 2 5.55 14.18 -7.53
N LEU A 3 6.87 14.01 -7.37
CA LEU A 3 7.84 14.42 -8.38
C LEU A 3 7.80 13.56 -9.65
N HIS A 4 7.43 12.29 -9.52
CA HIS A 4 7.27 11.38 -10.64
C HIS A 4 6.08 11.79 -11.53
N ALA A 5 5.02 12.32 -10.93
CA ALA A 5 3.86 12.87 -11.63
C ALA A 5 4.22 14.03 -12.57
N LEU A 6 5.17 14.88 -12.15
CA LEU A 6 5.67 16.02 -12.94
C LEU A 6 6.55 15.61 -14.12
N ARG A 7 7.02 14.35 -14.17
CA ARG A 7 7.85 13.82 -15.26
C ARG A 7 7.04 13.24 -16.41
N LYS A 8 5.71 13.15 -16.31
CA LYS A 8 4.86 12.69 -17.41
C LYS A 8 5.13 13.57 -18.64
N ASP A 9 5.34 12.91 -19.79
CA ASP A 9 5.71 13.56 -21.05
C ASP A 9 4.84 14.80 -21.30
N LYS A 10 5.47 15.91 -21.69
CA LYS A 10 4.78 17.17 -22.02
C LYS A 10 3.72 16.98 -23.11
N GLY A 11 3.74 15.84 -23.84
CA GLY A 11 2.77 15.43 -24.87
C GLY A 11 1.59 14.57 -24.41
N LEU A 12 1.45 14.31 -23.11
CA LEU A 12 0.22 13.75 -22.54
C LEU A 12 -0.56 14.86 -21.80
N PRO A 13 -1.86 15.05 -22.08
CA PRO A 13 -2.65 16.11 -21.45
C PRO A 13 -2.96 15.80 -19.98
N PRO A 14 -3.19 16.84 -19.16
CA PRO A 14 -2.14 17.70 -18.59
C PRO A 14 -1.21 16.92 -17.63
N ALA A 15 -0.19 17.62 -17.09
CA ALA A 15 0.58 17.10 -15.96
C ALA A 15 -0.37 16.61 -14.87
N VAL A 16 -0.30 15.31 -14.56
CA VAL A 16 -1.12 14.72 -13.51
C VAL A 16 -0.67 15.25 -12.17
N VAL A 17 -1.62 15.66 -11.34
CA VAL A 17 -1.34 16.18 -10.00
C VAL A 17 -1.39 15.02 -9.01
N TYR A 18 -0.34 14.86 -8.22
CA TYR A 18 -0.25 13.83 -7.18
C TYR A 18 0.23 14.46 -5.87
N ASN A 19 -0.66 15.17 -5.18
CA ASN A 19 -0.33 15.99 -4.02
C ASN A 19 -1.33 15.89 -2.85
N SER A 20 -2.52 15.31 -3.07
CA SER A 20 -3.57 15.26 -2.04
C SER A 20 -3.74 13.89 -1.40
N VAL A 21 -2.94 12.91 -1.83
CA VAL A 21 -2.89 11.56 -1.26
C VAL A 21 -1.72 11.43 -0.29
N TRP A 22 -1.92 10.63 0.75
CA TRP A 22 -1.04 10.59 1.92
C TRP A 22 0.39 10.15 1.57
N ASP A 23 0.53 9.28 0.57
CA ASP A 23 1.79 8.68 0.16
C ASP A 23 2.59 9.54 -0.83
N SER A 24 2.01 10.66 -1.28
CA SER A 24 2.58 11.54 -2.32
C SER A 24 4.04 11.94 -2.06
N GLU A 25 4.36 12.20 -0.79
CA GLU A 25 5.68 12.56 -0.28
C GLU A 25 6.31 11.48 0.63
N MET A 26 5.62 10.37 0.88
CA MET A 26 6.10 9.31 1.77
C MET A 26 6.76 8.16 0.99
N VAL A 27 6.26 7.84 -0.21
CA VAL A 27 6.76 6.73 -1.02
C VAL A 27 7.60 7.22 -2.19
N HIS A 28 8.77 6.59 -2.34
CA HIS A 28 9.79 6.91 -3.34
C HIS A 28 10.23 5.65 -4.06
N GLY A 29 10.61 5.81 -5.33
CA GLY A 29 11.10 4.74 -6.17
C GLY A 29 12.12 5.26 -7.19
N CYS A 30 12.81 4.34 -7.84
CA CYS A 30 13.78 4.69 -8.87
C CYS A 30 13.08 5.12 -10.17
N VAL A 31 13.71 6.04 -10.90
CA VAL A 31 13.34 6.35 -12.28
C VAL A 31 14.50 5.92 -13.16
N CYS A 32 14.29 4.87 -13.93
CA CYS A 32 15.34 4.29 -14.75
C CYS A 32 15.68 5.16 -15.95
N GLU A 33 16.95 5.15 -16.33
CA GLU A 33 17.40 5.77 -17.57
C GLU A 33 16.90 4.99 -18.78
N GLU A 34 16.95 5.60 -19.96
CA GLU A 34 16.58 4.93 -21.21
C GLU A 34 17.39 3.64 -21.40
N GLY A 35 16.70 2.55 -21.71
CA GLY A 35 17.31 1.22 -21.85
C GLY A 35 17.47 0.46 -20.53
N TYR A 36 17.04 1.00 -19.39
CA TYR A 36 17.05 0.31 -18.09
C TYR A 36 15.65 0.12 -17.52
N GLY A 37 15.47 -0.92 -16.71
CA GLY A 37 14.21 -1.30 -16.08
C GLY A 37 14.41 -2.11 -14.79
N GLY A 38 13.33 -2.71 -14.29
CA GLY A 38 13.32 -3.39 -13.00
C GLY A 38 13.09 -2.43 -11.83
N GLY A 39 12.76 -2.96 -10.65
CA GLY A 39 12.45 -2.15 -9.47
C GLY A 39 13.62 -1.30 -8.97
N ASP A 40 14.85 -1.70 -9.28
CA ASP A 40 16.10 -1.05 -8.91
C ASP A 40 16.89 -0.48 -10.10
N CYS A 41 16.30 -0.50 -11.30
CA CYS A 41 16.95 -0.08 -12.55
C CYS A 41 18.17 -0.92 -12.98
N SER A 42 18.31 -2.14 -12.47
CA SER A 42 19.42 -3.04 -12.84
C SER A 42 19.18 -3.78 -14.15
N ASP A 43 17.93 -4.00 -14.56
CA ASP A 43 17.63 -4.69 -15.82
C ASP A 43 18.00 -3.80 -17.01
N ARG A 44 18.59 -4.40 -18.04
CA ARG A 44 18.79 -3.79 -19.35
C ARG A 44 17.67 -4.22 -20.28
N LEU A 45 16.87 -3.24 -20.72
CA LEU A 45 15.78 -3.47 -21.66
C LEU A 45 16.37 -3.74 -23.04
N CYS A 46 15.89 -4.81 -23.68
CA CYS A 46 16.29 -5.12 -25.04
C CYS A 46 15.63 -4.19 -26.06
N PRO A 47 16.23 -4.04 -27.25
CA PRO A 47 15.58 -3.40 -28.38
C PRO A 47 14.22 -4.03 -28.66
N SER A 48 13.24 -3.16 -28.89
CA SER A 48 11.91 -3.56 -29.32
C SER A 48 11.71 -3.28 -30.81
N GLY A 49 10.85 -4.07 -31.42
CA GLY A 49 10.55 -3.93 -32.84
C GLY A 49 9.24 -4.59 -33.24
N ASP A 50 8.93 -4.41 -34.51
CA ASP A 50 7.81 -5.04 -35.19
C ASP A 50 8.15 -6.50 -35.51
N ASP A 51 7.16 -7.37 -35.46
CA ASP A 51 7.35 -8.78 -35.78
C ASP A 51 7.31 -8.95 -37.32
N PRO A 52 8.38 -9.49 -37.95
CA PRO A 52 8.50 -9.49 -39.41
C PRO A 52 7.50 -10.39 -40.13
N LEU A 53 6.77 -11.24 -39.40
CA LEU A 53 5.82 -12.19 -39.99
C LEU A 53 4.36 -11.84 -39.69
N THR A 54 4.10 -10.74 -38.98
CA THR A 54 2.74 -10.26 -38.67
C THR A 54 2.43 -9.01 -39.47
N GLY A 55 1.16 -8.61 -39.48
CA GLY A 55 0.80 -7.26 -39.93
C GLY A 55 0.65 -7.07 -41.44
N ALA A 56 0.87 -8.11 -42.24
CA ALA A 56 0.70 -8.04 -43.69
C ALA A 56 -0.73 -7.70 -44.10
N ALA A 57 -0.94 -7.14 -45.29
CA ALA A 57 -2.30 -6.79 -45.78
C ALA A 57 -3.23 -8.01 -45.87
N THR A 58 -2.66 -9.22 -45.98
CA THR A 58 -3.37 -10.50 -46.00
C THR A 58 -3.43 -11.19 -44.63
N ASP A 59 -2.87 -10.58 -43.59
CA ASP A 59 -2.85 -11.16 -42.24
C ASP A 59 -4.22 -11.03 -41.57
N THR A 60 -4.91 -12.16 -41.46
CA THR A 60 -6.22 -12.22 -40.79
C THR A 60 -6.11 -12.43 -39.29
N LEU A 61 -4.92 -12.77 -38.77
CA LEU A 61 -4.71 -13.08 -37.35
C LEU A 61 -4.38 -11.81 -36.56
N PHE A 62 -3.45 -10.99 -37.06
CA PHE A 62 -3.04 -9.74 -36.42
C PHE A 62 -3.62 -8.48 -37.12
N GLY A 63 -4.20 -8.67 -38.31
CA GLY A 63 -4.71 -7.57 -39.12
C GLY A 63 -3.59 -6.79 -39.82
N PHE A 64 -3.98 -5.88 -40.72
CA PHE A 64 -3.02 -5.02 -41.40
C PHE A 64 -2.46 -3.97 -40.45
N GLN A 65 -1.13 -3.91 -40.34
CA GLN A 65 -0.45 -2.98 -39.47
C GLN A 65 -0.03 -1.70 -40.18
N LYS A 66 0.02 -0.61 -39.41
CA LYS A 66 0.33 0.72 -39.91
C LYS A 66 1.28 1.45 -38.97
N ASN A 67 2.10 2.31 -39.56
CA ASN A 67 2.88 3.30 -38.84
C ASN A 67 1.95 4.34 -38.21
N GLU A 68 2.39 4.89 -37.08
CA GLU A 68 1.77 6.08 -36.52
C GLU A 68 2.00 7.27 -37.46
N LYS A 69 0.94 8.04 -37.77
CA LYS A 69 1.06 9.32 -38.46
C LYS A 69 0.41 10.42 -37.66
N GLN A 70 1.19 11.46 -37.40
CA GLN A 70 0.74 12.69 -36.79
C GLN A 70 0.77 13.82 -37.82
N THR A 71 -0.13 14.79 -37.68
CA THR A 71 -0.15 15.97 -38.56
C THR A 71 0.15 17.22 -37.77
N VAL A 72 1.07 18.03 -38.28
CA VAL A 72 1.41 19.36 -37.79
C VAL A 72 0.91 20.37 -38.80
N PHE A 73 -0.15 21.10 -38.46
CA PHE A 73 -0.63 22.22 -39.25
C PHE A 73 0.07 23.50 -38.77
N CYS A 74 0.81 24.18 -39.67
CA CYS A 74 1.48 25.43 -39.37
C CYS A 74 1.10 26.56 -40.35
N ALA A 75 0.40 27.58 -39.84
CA ALA A 75 0.13 28.83 -40.57
C ALA A 75 0.96 29.97 -39.98
N ALA A 76 2.02 30.36 -40.69
CA ALA A 76 2.96 31.42 -40.32
C ALA A 76 3.75 31.86 -41.56
N THR A 77 4.29 33.08 -41.54
CA THR A 77 5.09 33.62 -42.65
C THR A 77 6.58 33.72 -42.32
N SER A 78 6.94 33.71 -41.04
CA SER A 78 8.33 33.80 -40.57
C SER A 78 8.43 33.37 -39.10
N GLY A 79 9.66 33.35 -38.56
CA GLY A 79 9.93 32.98 -37.17
C GLY A 79 10.26 31.49 -37.03
N THR A 80 10.22 31.01 -35.79
CA THR A 80 10.62 29.63 -35.48
C THR A 80 9.62 28.95 -34.55
N LEU A 81 9.54 27.62 -34.63
CA LEU A 81 8.81 26.77 -33.71
C LEU A 81 9.72 25.66 -33.15
N THR A 82 9.26 24.96 -32.12
CA THR A 82 9.88 23.70 -31.70
C THR A 82 8.83 22.61 -31.59
N LEU A 83 9.27 21.36 -31.81
CA LEU A 83 8.46 20.18 -31.56
C LEU A 83 9.10 19.36 -30.45
N SER A 84 8.30 18.78 -29.56
CA SER A 84 8.78 17.93 -28.47
C SER A 84 8.12 16.55 -28.51
N PHE A 85 8.92 15.52 -28.19
CA PHE A 85 8.49 14.13 -28.08
C PHE A 85 9.18 13.46 -26.89
N ARG A 86 8.41 12.83 -25.98
CA ARG A 86 8.95 12.13 -24.79
C ARG A 86 9.90 13.00 -23.98
N GLY A 87 9.49 14.25 -23.75
CA GLY A 87 10.24 15.23 -22.95
C GLY A 87 11.51 15.80 -23.60
N LYS A 88 11.85 15.43 -24.83
CA LYS A 88 12.96 16.05 -25.59
C LYS A 88 12.41 16.99 -26.65
N THR A 89 13.04 18.16 -26.81
CA THR A 89 12.60 19.23 -27.70
C THR A 89 13.61 19.42 -28.82
N THR A 90 13.13 19.56 -30.05
CA THR A 90 14.00 19.80 -31.22
C THR A 90 14.78 21.09 -31.04
N VAL A 91 15.89 21.22 -31.78
CA VAL A 91 16.38 22.55 -32.13
C VAL A 91 15.27 23.34 -32.85
N ARG A 92 15.36 24.67 -32.86
CA ARG A 92 14.37 25.53 -33.51
C ARG A 92 14.21 25.17 -34.98
N ILE A 93 12.98 24.95 -35.40
CA ILE A 93 12.54 24.72 -36.78
C ILE A 93 12.11 26.07 -37.33
N ASP A 94 12.70 26.51 -38.43
CA ASP A 94 12.33 27.76 -39.09
C ASP A 94 11.04 27.55 -39.88
N ALA A 95 10.17 28.57 -39.91
CA ALA A 95 8.94 28.55 -40.70
C ALA A 95 9.20 28.27 -42.19
N LEU A 96 10.41 28.57 -42.69
CA LEU A 96 10.84 28.38 -44.07
C LEU A 96 11.67 27.11 -44.28
N ASP A 97 11.91 26.30 -43.25
CA ASP A 97 12.63 25.04 -43.41
C ASP A 97 11.90 24.11 -44.39
N ASN A 98 12.65 23.46 -45.28
CA ASN A 98 12.10 22.41 -46.14
C ASN A 98 11.96 21.07 -45.39
N ALA A 99 11.25 20.11 -45.98
CA ALA A 99 10.95 18.83 -45.35
C ALA A 99 12.20 18.07 -44.88
N ASP A 100 13.31 18.10 -45.64
CA ASP A 100 14.56 17.43 -45.27
C ASP A 100 15.19 18.05 -44.02
N VAL A 101 15.16 19.37 -43.91
CA VAL A 101 15.69 20.08 -42.73
C VAL A 101 14.83 19.78 -41.51
N VAL A 102 13.50 19.79 -41.67
CA VAL A 102 12.57 19.42 -40.58
C VAL A 102 12.79 17.97 -40.13
N SER A 103 12.92 17.04 -41.09
CA SER A 103 13.20 15.62 -40.82
C SER A 103 14.50 15.45 -40.04
N LYS A 104 15.59 16.11 -40.46
CA LYS A 104 16.88 16.09 -39.73
C LYS A 104 16.76 16.62 -38.30
N LYS A 105 15.99 17.69 -38.09
CA LYS A 105 15.81 18.28 -36.75
C LYS A 105 15.00 17.39 -35.81
N LEU A 106 14.00 16.66 -36.32
CA LEU A 106 13.23 15.68 -35.55
C LEU A 106 14.04 14.41 -35.28
N ASN A 107 14.71 13.86 -36.29
CA ASN A 107 15.55 12.66 -36.17
C ASN A 107 16.81 12.88 -35.31
N ALA A 108 17.13 14.12 -34.94
CA ALA A 108 18.16 14.42 -33.96
C ALA A 108 17.71 14.21 -32.50
N LEU A 109 16.42 13.97 -32.24
CA LEU A 109 15.92 13.64 -30.91
C LEU A 109 16.22 12.18 -30.60
N HIS A 110 17.00 11.89 -29.56
CA HIS A 110 17.29 10.51 -29.14
C HIS A 110 16.04 9.68 -28.81
N THR A 111 14.94 10.34 -28.42
CA THR A 111 13.66 9.67 -28.17
C THR A 111 12.90 9.26 -29.44
N LEU A 112 13.35 9.73 -30.61
CA LEU A 112 12.87 9.34 -31.93
C LEU A 112 13.95 8.52 -32.62
N GLN A 113 13.60 7.32 -33.08
CA GLN A 113 14.54 6.51 -33.85
C GLN A 113 14.58 7.00 -35.30
N ASN A 114 13.40 7.14 -35.94
CA ASN A 114 13.28 7.69 -37.27
C ASN A 114 11.85 8.15 -37.57
N VAL A 115 11.73 9.28 -38.26
CA VAL A 115 10.49 9.82 -38.81
C VAL A 115 10.69 10.31 -40.25
N ASN A 116 9.67 10.07 -41.07
CA ASN A 116 9.55 10.64 -42.41
C ASN A 116 8.65 11.87 -42.38
N ILE A 117 9.05 12.90 -43.11
CA ILE A 117 8.32 14.17 -43.19
C ILE A 117 7.77 14.35 -44.59
N LEU A 118 6.46 14.48 -44.71
CA LEU A 118 5.79 14.88 -45.96
C LEU A 118 5.07 16.20 -45.78
N PHE A 119 5.28 17.14 -46.71
CA PHE A 119 4.53 18.38 -46.76
C PHE A 119 3.27 18.21 -47.61
N GLY A 120 2.21 18.91 -47.23
CA GLY A 120 0.92 18.84 -47.91
C GLY A 120 0.92 19.60 -49.24
N GLY A 121 0.34 18.97 -50.26
CA GLY A 121 0.19 19.56 -51.60
C GLY A 121 1.55 19.86 -52.24
N ASN A 122 1.74 21.11 -52.68
CA ASN A 122 2.98 21.58 -53.32
C ASN A 122 3.82 22.47 -52.39
N SER A 123 3.57 22.42 -51.08
CA SER A 123 4.28 23.26 -50.11
C SER A 123 5.76 22.85 -50.02
N THR A 124 6.65 23.83 -49.99
CA THR A 124 8.11 23.60 -49.88
C THR A 124 8.70 24.05 -48.55
N THR A 125 7.89 24.66 -47.67
CA THR A 125 8.29 25.24 -46.39
C THR A 125 7.43 24.70 -45.25
N MET A 126 7.98 24.62 -44.03
CA MET A 126 7.30 24.10 -42.83
C MET A 126 5.97 24.82 -42.56
N CYS A 127 5.93 26.13 -42.78
CA CYS A 127 4.73 26.95 -42.61
C CYS A 127 4.47 27.75 -43.89
N THR A 128 3.20 28.05 -44.15
CA THR A 128 2.76 28.99 -45.19
C THR A 128 1.75 29.97 -44.60
N ALA A 129 1.43 31.05 -45.32
CA ALA A 129 0.42 32.02 -44.84
C ALA A 129 -0.96 31.37 -44.62
N ASP A 130 -1.38 30.50 -45.54
CA ASP A 130 -2.68 29.79 -45.45
C ASP A 130 -2.61 28.53 -44.59
N GLY A 131 -1.40 28.08 -44.24
CA GLY A 131 -1.13 26.87 -43.49
C GLY A 131 -0.60 25.72 -44.34
N ASN A 132 0.50 25.12 -43.89
CA ASN A 132 0.99 23.85 -44.42
C ASN A 132 0.55 22.72 -43.50
N MET A 133 0.10 21.61 -44.07
CA MET A 133 -0.18 20.37 -43.35
C MET A 133 1.00 19.43 -43.50
N VAL A 134 1.79 19.29 -42.45
CA VAL A 134 2.98 18.44 -42.40
C VAL A 134 2.61 17.10 -41.78
N ILE A 135 2.81 16.01 -42.52
CA ILE A 135 2.65 14.64 -42.03
C ILE A 135 4.00 14.19 -41.45
N VAL A 136 3.97 13.77 -40.19
CA VAL A 136 5.07 13.11 -39.49
C VAL A 136 4.72 11.64 -39.36
N GLU A 137 5.35 10.79 -40.17
CA GLU A 137 5.20 9.35 -40.11
C GLU A 137 6.34 8.76 -39.27
N PHE A 138 5.99 8.01 -38.23
CA PHE A 138 6.95 7.34 -37.35
C PHE A 138 7.26 5.97 -37.94
N THR A 139 8.46 5.82 -38.49
CA THR A 139 8.86 4.63 -39.23
C THR A 139 9.61 3.62 -38.39
N GLN A 140 10.03 3.99 -37.18
CA GLN A 140 10.82 3.11 -36.32
C GLN A 140 10.39 3.10 -34.85
N ASN A 141 9.61 4.08 -34.41
CA ASN A 141 8.89 4.03 -33.15
C ASN A 141 7.51 3.41 -33.42
N PHE A 142 7.32 2.15 -33.04
CA PHE A 142 6.09 1.41 -33.34
C PHE A 142 5.04 1.51 -32.23
N GLY A 143 3.82 1.03 -32.54
CA GLY A 143 2.67 1.08 -31.67
C GLY A 143 2.01 2.45 -31.53
N PRO A 144 1.06 2.61 -30.60
CA PRO A 144 0.38 3.87 -30.35
C PRO A 144 1.31 4.86 -29.63
N LEU A 145 1.67 5.96 -30.30
CA LEU A 145 2.60 6.95 -29.73
C LEU A 145 1.90 8.17 -29.10
N PRO A 146 2.55 8.85 -28.13
CA PRO A 146 2.05 10.14 -27.63
C PRO A 146 2.12 11.23 -28.72
N LEU A 147 1.27 12.25 -28.58
CA LEU A 147 1.21 13.36 -29.54
C LEU A 147 2.45 14.26 -29.41
N LEU A 148 2.98 14.74 -30.55
CA LEU A 148 3.97 15.80 -30.58
C LEU A 148 3.43 17.08 -29.92
N VAL A 149 4.30 17.81 -29.25
CA VAL A 149 3.96 19.09 -28.61
C VAL A 149 4.69 20.20 -29.34
N GLY A 150 3.92 21.16 -29.85
CA GLY A 150 4.45 22.32 -30.56
C GLY A 150 4.51 23.56 -29.67
N ASP A 151 5.63 24.27 -29.73
CA ASP A 151 5.73 25.65 -29.23
C ASP A 151 5.81 26.61 -30.41
N SER A 152 4.78 27.45 -30.55
CA SER A 152 4.63 28.46 -31.60
C SER A 152 4.88 29.89 -31.13
N SER A 153 5.41 30.08 -29.91
CA SER A 153 5.57 31.42 -29.28
C SER A 153 6.45 32.38 -30.07
N LEU A 154 7.32 31.87 -30.95
CA LEU A 154 8.25 32.64 -31.78
C LEU A 154 7.90 32.63 -33.27
N LEU A 155 6.71 32.14 -33.63
CA LEU A 155 6.20 32.29 -34.99
C LEU A 155 5.64 33.69 -35.21
N MET A 156 5.66 34.15 -36.46
CA MET A 156 5.11 35.43 -36.86
C MET A 156 4.28 35.29 -38.14
N HIS A 157 3.26 36.15 -38.26
CA HIS A 157 2.35 36.17 -39.40
C HIS A 157 2.23 37.60 -39.94
N ALA A 158 2.60 37.80 -41.21
CA ALA A 158 2.68 39.13 -41.83
C ALA A 158 1.31 39.73 -42.23
N GLY A 159 0.26 38.91 -42.30
CA GLY A 159 -1.11 39.36 -42.59
C GLY A 159 -1.71 40.22 -41.47
N ILE A 160 -2.32 41.36 -41.83
CA ILE A 160 -2.97 42.28 -40.90
C ILE A 160 -4.11 41.56 -40.16
N GLY A 161 -4.04 41.52 -38.82
CA GLY A 161 -5.05 40.87 -37.97
C GLY A 161 -4.96 39.34 -37.90
N MET A 162 -3.98 38.73 -38.57
CA MET A 162 -3.74 37.30 -38.53
C MET A 162 -2.72 36.96 -37.44
N THR A 163 -2.91 35.84 -36.76
CA THR A 163 -1.97 35.32 -35.77
C THR A 163 -1.43 33.96 -36.23
N PRO A 164 -0.17 33.62 -35.91
CA PRO A 164 0.36 32.31 -36.22
C PRO A 164 -0.48 31.20 -35.58
N LYS A 165 -0.69 30.11 -36.32
CA LYS A 165 -1.42 28.95 -35.82
C LYS A 165 -0.58 27.69 -35.96
N LEU A 166 -0.40 26.98 -34.87
CA LEU A 166 0.22 25.65 -34.82
C LEU A 166 -0.75 24.69 -34.14
N THR A 167 -1.18 23.66 -34.86
CA THR A 167 -2.07 22.63 -34.31
C THR A 167 -1.56 21.26 -34.70
N ILE A 168 -1.58 20.33 -33.75
CA ILE A 168 -1.06 18.97 -33.92
C ILE A 168 -2.21 18.00 -33.66
N SER A 169 -2.34 16.97 -34.50
CA SER A 169 -3.37 15.95 -34.38
C SER A 169 -2.85 14.57 -34.76
N LYS A 170 -3.58 13.54 -34.36
CA LYS A 170 -3.24 12.12 -34.50
C LYS A 170 -4.23 11.42 -35.46
N PRO A 171 -4.12 11.62 -36.79
CA PRO A 171 -5.06 11.05 -37.75
C PRO A 171 -4.94 9.53 -37.92
N GLU A 172 -3.77 8.93 -37.67
CA GLU A 172 -3.55 7.49 -37.85
C GLU A 172 -2.75 6.94 -36.67
N VAL A 173 -3.43 6.20 -35.79
CA VAL A 173 -2.79 5.54 -34.64
C VAL A 173 -1.99 4.33 -35.12
N GLY A 174 -0.71 4.25 -34.73
CA GLY A 174 0.16 3.14 -35.08
C GLY A 174 -0.33 1.82 -34.48
N SER A 175 -0.26 0.75 -35.27
CA SER A 175 -0.70 -0.60 -34.88
C SER A 175 0.37 -1.68 -35.01
N LYS A 176 1.54 -1.35 -35.55
CA LYS A 176 2.72 -2.23 -35.51
C LYS A 176 3.07 -2.64 -34.09
N GLU A 177 3.52 -3.88 -33.91
CA GLU A 177 4.01 -4.32 -32.61
C GLU A 177 5.28 -3.55 -32.22
N ASN A 178 5.51 -3.41 -30.91
CA ASN A 178 6.74 -2.84 -30.38
C ASN A 178 7.24 -3.68 -29.21
N GLU A 179 7.52 -4.94 -29.50
CA GLU A 179 7.78 -5.95 -28.50
C GLU A 179 9.27 -6.25 -28.40
N ALA A 180 9.73 -6.65 -27.21
CA ALA A 180 11.12 -6.98 -26.96
C ALA A 180 11.61 -8.04 -27.96
N CYS A 181 12.73 -7.77 -28.63
CA CYS A 181 13.31 -8.63 -29.65
C CYS A 181 12.31 -9.04 -30.75
N SER A 182 11.35 -8.17 -31.10
CA SER A 182 10.33 -8.41 -32.13
C SER A 182 9.56 -9.72 -31.96
N ASN A 183 9.52 -10.29 -30.75
CA ASN A 183 9.08 -11.66 -30.47
C ASN A 183 9.77 -12.75 -31.30
N ARG A 184 10.94 -12.46 -31.86
CA ARG A 184 11.75 -13.35 -32.70
C ARG A 184 13.18 -13.52 -32.18
N GLY A 185 13.40 -13.11 -30.95
CA GLY A 185 14.56 -13.47 -30.16
C GLY A 185 14.25 -13.53 -28.67
N ARG A 186 15.24 -14.01 -27.92
CA ARG A 186 15.24 -13.99 -26.46
C ARG A 186 16.03 -12.79 -25.97
N CYS A 187 15.44 -12.02 -25.07
CA CYS A 187 16.10 -10.90 -24.40
C CYS A 187 16.94 -11.39 -23.22
N ASP A 188 18.21 -10.98 -23.15
CA ASP A 188 19.02 -11.09 -21.93
C ASP A 188 18.98 -9.77 -21.18
N LEU A 189 18.28 -9.74 -20.03
CA LEU A 189 18.13 -8.56 -19.20
C LEU A 189 19.43 -8.11 -18.50
N THR A 190 20.49 -8.93 -18.51
CA THR A 190 21.79 -8.52 -17.96
C THR A 190 22.58 -7.67 -18.95
N SER A 191 22.48 -7.97 -20.24
CA SER A 191 23.22 -7.31 -21.32
C SER A 191 22.37 -6.35 -22.17
N GLY A 192 21.03 -6.53 -22.18
CA GLY A 192 20.11 -5.80 -23.05
C GLY A 192 20.18 -6.27 -24.51
N VAL A 193 20.74 -7.46 -24.76
CA VAL A 193 20.97 -7.98 -26.11
C VAL A 193 19.94 -9.05 -26.46
N CYS A 194 19.41 -8.96 -27.67
CA CYS A 194 18.54 -9.99 -28.24
C CYS A 194 19.36 -11.12 -28.87
N THR A 195 19.07 -12.36 -28.48
CA THR A 195 19.52 -13.56 -29.18
C THR A 195 18.42 -14.00 -30.13
N CYS A 196 18.59 -13.76 -31.43
CA CYS A 196 17.58 -14.09 -32.43
C CYS A 196 17.41 -15.61 -32.59
N TYR A 197 16.17 -16.04 -32.79
CA TYR A 197 15.90 -17.43 -33.13
C TYR A 197 16.37 -17.75 -34.54
N VAL A 198 16.50 -19.04 -34.85
CA VAL A 198 16.97 -19.50 -36.16
C VAL A 198 16.11 -18.91 -37.28
N GLY A 199 16.78 -18.29 -38.25
CA GLY A 199 16.18 -17.66 -39.43
C GLY A 199 15.78 -16.19 -39.27
N TYR A 200 16.01 -15.63 -38.08
CA TYR A 200 15.78 -14.22 -37.78
C TYR A 200 17.09 -13.50 -37.54
N THR A 201 17.12 -12.24 -37.94
CA THR A 201 18.24 -11.33 -37.79
C THR A 201 17.77 -9.94 -37.39
N THR A 202 18.71 -9.11 -36.97
CA THR A 202 18.47 -7.71 -36.64
C THR A 202 17.90 -6.93 -37.84
N SER A 203 17.00 -5.99 -37.59
CA SER A 203 16.25 -5.30 -38.66
C SER A 203 16.68 -3.85 -38.89
N ASP A 204 16.24 -3.29 -40.02
CA ASP A 204 16.26 -1.86 -40.33
C ASP A 204 14.98 -1.12 -39.88
N GLY A 205 14.04 -1.83 -39.25
CA GLY A 205 12.70 -1.34 -38.87
C GLY A 205 11.68 -1.31 -40.03
N MET A 206 12.08 -1.67 -41.24
CA MET A 206 11.23 -1.71 -42.44
C MET A 206 11.02 -3.15 -42.95
N GLY A 207 11.35 -4.15 -42.13
CA GLY A 207 11.24 -5.58 -42.43
C GLY A 207 12.45 -6.16 -43.16
N GLY A 208 13.49 -5.36 -43.43
CA GLY A 208 14.76 -5.82 -44.00
C GLY A 208 15.85 -5.99 -42.93
N PRO A 209 16.95 -6.71 -43.23
CA PRO A 209 18.10 -6.79 -42.33
C PRO A 209 18.73 -5.41 -42.08
N GLY A 210 19.14 -5.15 -40.84
CA GLY A 210 19.77 -3.89 -40.41
C GLY A 210 20.39 -4.01 -39.02
N ASP A 211 20.72 -2.90 -38.35
CA ASP A 211 21.55 -2.90 -37.13
C ASP A 211 20.78 -2.58 -35.82
N ARG A 212 19.44 -2.72 -35.78
CA ARG A 212 18.64 -2.40 -34.58
C ARG A 212 18.86 -3.33 -33.38
N GLY A 213 19.37 -4.53 -33.60
CA GLY A 213 19.54 -5.57 -32.59
C GLY A 213 18.23 -6.17 -32.08
N ASP A 214 17.14 -6.10 -32.85
CA ASP A 214 15.77 -6.41 -32.41
C ASP A 214 15.20 -7.71 -32.96
N CYS A 215 15.93 -8.45 -33.80
CA CYS A 215 15.42 -9.68 -34.45
C CYS A 215 14.18 -9.47 -35.35
N GLY A 216 13.94 -8.23 -35.80
CA GLY A 216 12.77 -7.85 -36.58
C GLY A 216 12.85 -8.13 -38.09
N ALA A 217 13.77 -8.99 -38.54
CA ALA A 217 13.97 -9.32 -39.95
C ALA A 217 14.22 -10.81 -40.15
N THR A 218 13.97 -11.32 -41.36
CA THR A 218 14.26 -12.71 -41.75
C THR A 218 15.51 -12.77 -42.63
N ASP A 219 16.36 -13.77 -42.41
CA ASP A 219 17.53 -14.05 -43.26
C ASP A 219 17.43 -15.39 -44.00
N SER A 220 16.35 -16.14 -43.75
CA SER A 220 16.04 -17.42 -44.38
C SER A 220 14.54 -17.71 -44.34
N ILE A 221 14.13 -18.81 -44.97
CA ILE A 221 12.72 -19.21 -45.03
C ILE A 221 12.32 -19.80 -43.68
N ILE A 222 11.32 -19.18 -43.04
CA ILE A 222 10.76 -19.67 -41.79
C ILE A 222 9.75 -20.79 -42.08
N ILE A 223 9.93 -21.93 -41.40
CA ILE A 223 9.10 -23.13 -41.61
C ILE A 223 8.50 -23.71 -40.31
N ALA A 224 8.87 -23.17 -39.15
CA ALA A 224 8.41 -23.65 -37.85
C ALA A 224 8.46 -22.52 -36.81
N CYS A 225 7.71 -22.70 -35.72
CA CYS A 225 7.84 -21.86 -34.53
C CYS A 225 9.19 -22.11 -33.83
N PRO A 226 9.70 -21.12 -33.07
CA PRO A 226 10.98 -21.24 -32.38
C PRO A 226 10.96 -22.30 -31.26
N GLY A 227 12.17 -22.78 -30.90
CA GLY A 227 12.42 -23.82 -29.90
C GLY A 227 12.70 -25.21 -30.51
N GLU A 228 13.44 -26.07 -29.80
CA GLU A 228 13.65 -27.48 -30.21
C GLU A 228 12.32 -28.24 -30.23
N THR A 229 11.52 -28.02 -29.18
CA THR A 229 10.09 -28.28 -29.19
C THR A 229 9.40 -26.95 -29.47
N ALA A 230 8.45 -26.93 -30.39
CA ALA A 230 7.73 -25.71 -30.76
C ALA A 230 7.22 -24.97 -29.50
N CYS A 231 7.53 -23.67 -29.41
CA CYS A 231 7.18 -22.81 -28.28
C CYS A 231 7.66 -23.36 -26.93
N SER A 232 8.81 -24.03 -26.94
CA SER A 232 9.44 -24.66 -25.77
C SER A 232 8.52 -25.63 -25.01
N GLY A 233 7.45 -26.13 -25.63
CA GLY A 233 6.41 -26.92 -24.96
C GLY A 233 5.51 -26.13 -23.99
N HIS A 234 5.65 -24.81 -23.94
CA HIS A 234 4.92 -23.90 -23.05
C HIS A 234 3.99 -22.95 -23.81
N GLY A 235 3.54 -23.35 -25.00
CA GLY A 235 2.65 -22.54 -25.81
C GLY A 235 2.07 -23.27 -27.00
N TYR A 236 1.16 -22.57 -27.69
CA TYR A 236 0.56 -22.98 -28.95
C TYR A 236 1.23 -22.25 -30.12
N CYS A 237 1.56 -22.98 -31.19
CA CYS A 237 2.15 -22.44 -32.42
C CYS A 237 1.06 -22.12 -33.46
N SER A 238 1.03 -20.90 -33.98
CA SER A 238 0.03 -20.46 -34.98
C SER A 238 0.12 -21.18 -36.33
N GLY A 239 1.30 -21.72 -36.67
CA GLY A 239 1.60 -22.21 -38.02
C GLY A 239 1.84 -21.08 -39.04
N PRO A 240 1.97 -21.41 -40.33
CA PRO A 240 2.25 -20.43 -41.38
C PRO A 240 1.06 -19.48 -41.61
N PRO A 241 1.32 -18.23 -42.07
CA PRO A 241 2.65 -17.67 -42.34
C PRO A 241 3.37 -17.08 -41.12
N GLN A 242 2.71 -16.92 -39.96
CA GLN A 242 3.23 -16.11 -38.85
C GLN A 242 4.24 -16.84 -37.96
N PHE A 243 4.10 -18.16 -37.79
CA PHE A 243 4.91 -19.00 -36.89
C PHE A 243 5.07 -18.39 -35.48
N ARG A 244 3.98 -17.83 -34.96
CA ARG A 244 3.92 -17.16 -33.65
C ARG A 244 3.65 -18.17 -32.54
N CYS A 245 4.37 -18.04 -31.44
CA CYS A 245 4.04 -18.74 -30.20
C CYS A 245 3.09 -17.92 -29.31
N PHE A 246 2.05 -18.59 -28.82
CA PHE A 246 1.12 -18.09 -27.81
C PHE A 246 1.35 -18.84 -26.50
N CYS A 247 1.99 -18.16 -25.54
CA CYS A 247 2.43 -18.79 -24.30
C CYS A 247 1.27 -19.10 -23.36
N VAL A 248 1.41 -20.18 -22.60
CA VAL A 248 0.52 -20.47 -21.47
C VAL A 248 0.85 -19.54 -20.29
N ALA A 249 -0.10 -19.36 -19.37
CA ALA A 249 0.11 -18.54 -18.19
C ALA A 249 1.36 -18.97 -17.41
N GLY A 250 2.17 -18.01 -16.97
CA GLY A 250 3.46 -18.26 -16.31
C GLY A 250 4.67 -18.18 -17.26
N PHE A 251 4.45 -18.08 -18.58
CA PHE A 251 5.52 -18.04 -19.58
C PHE A 251 5.35 -16.85 -20.55
N THR A 252 6.48 -16.33 -21.02
CA THR A 252 6.63 -15.22 -21.96
C THR A 252 7.84 -15.48 -22.87
N SER A 253 8.29 -14.48 -23.65
CA SER A 253 9.22 -14.54 -24.79
C SER A 253 8.63 -15.12 -26.07
N GLY A 254 9.30 -14.88 -27.19
CA GLY A 254 8.85 -15.34 -28.51
C GLY A 254 8.81 -16.86 -28.70
N ASP A 255 9.47 -17.61 -27.83
CA ASP A 255 9.49 -19.08 -27.79
C ASP A 255 8.89 -19.66 -26.50
N CYS A 256 8.27 -18.84 -25.65
CA CYS A 256 7.68 -19.26 -24.38
C CYS A 256 8.66 -19.95 -23.40
N SER A 257 9.96 -19.66 -23.50
CA SER A 257 10.98 -20.27 -22.64
C SER A 257 11.25 -19.48 -21.36
N VAL A 258 10.77 -18.23 -21.28
CA VAL A 258 11.03 -17.30 -20.18
C VAL A 258 9.85 -17.31 -19.21
N ARG A 259 10.09 -17.40 -17.91
CA ARG A 259 9.01 -17.37 -16.91
C ARG A 259 8.58 -15.95 -16.59
N THR A 260 7.29 -15.74 -16.37
CA THR A 260 6.75 -14.49 -15.83
C THR A 260 6.82 -14.50 -14.31
N CYS A 261 7.22 -13.39 -13.70
CA CYS A 261 7.14 -13.22 -12.26
C CYS A 261 5.74 -12.76 -11.82
N PRO A 262 5.36 -13.00 -10.56
CA PRO A 262 4.09 -12.56 -10.03
C PRO A 262 3.98 -11.03 -9.99
N GLU A 263 2.75 -10.55 -10.11
CA GLU A 263 2.42 -9.13 -10.04
C GLU A 263 1.66 -8.83 -8.75
N GLY A 264 1.91 -7.65 -8.20
CA GLY A 264 1.15 -7.08 -7.10
C GLY A 264 0.88 -5.61 -7.36
N ILE A 265 0.01 -5.01 -6.55
CA ILE A 265 -0.20 -3.56 -6.55
C ILE A 265 1.17 -2.88 -6.34
N ALA A 266 1.54 -1.92 -7.19
CA ALA A 266 2.83 -1.28 -7.14
C ALA A 266 3.03 -0.45 -5.87
N TRP A 267 4.23 -0.49 -5.29
CA TRP A 267 4.63 0.45 -4.23
C TRP A 267 4.73 1.87 -4.77
N PHE A 268 5.33 2.00 -5.95
CA PHE A 268 5.44 3.24 -6.70
C PHE A 268 5.30 2.93 -8.19
N ASP A 269 4.64 3.81 -8.92
CA ASP A 269 4.49 3.75 -10.36
C ASP A 269 4.37 5.17 -10.94
N THR A 270 4.28 5.28 -12.27
CA THR A 270 3.90 6.56 -12.86
C THR A 270 2.40 6.76 -12.68
N PRO A 271 1.93 7.88 -12.09
CA PRO A 271 0.50 8.09 -11.92
C PRO A 271 -0.26 8.07 -13.26
N ILE A 272 -1.30 7.25 -13.30
CA ILE A 272 -2.15 7.06 -14.48
C ILE A 272 -3.24 8.13 -14.59
N GLY A 273 -3.47 8.89 -13.51
CA GLY A 273 -4.37 10.04 -13.45
C GLY A 273 -4.09 10.89 -12.21
N ASP A 274 -4.84 11.98 -12.06
CA ASP A 274 -4.75 12.85 -10.88
C ASP A 274 -5.02 12.04 -9.61
N ASN A 275 -4.03 12.01 -8.71
CA ASN A 275 -4.06 11.26 -7.46
C ASN A 275 -4.43 9.77 -7.63
N ARG A 276 -4.15 9.19 -8.82
CA ARG A 276 -4.39 7.78 -9.14
C ARG A 276 -3.10 7.10 -9.58
N ALA A 277 -2.66 6.15 -8.78
CA ALA A 277 -1.43 5.38 -8.91
C ALA A 277 -1.66 3.94 -8.41
N HIS A 278 -0.58 3.18 -8.23
CA HIS A 278 -0.55 1.81 -7.72
C HIS A 278 -1.24 0.79 -8.64
N SER A 279 -0.89 0.84 -9.92
CA SER A 279 -1.27 -0.18 -10.89
C SER A 279 -0.64 -1.53 -10.53
N MET A 280 -1.16 -2.63 -11.09
CA MET A 280 -0.45 -3.91 -11.00
C MET A 280 0.91 -3.79 -11.67
N ALA A 281 1.94 -4.32 -11.02
CA ALA A 281 3.31 -4.33 -11.52
C ALA A 281 4.00 -5.64 -11.13
N VAL A 282 4.87 -6.12 -12.02
CA VAL A 282 5.78 -7.23 -11.74
C VAL A 282 6.60 -6.88 -10.51
N CYS A 283 6.65 -7.82 -9.55
CA CYS A 283 7.35 -7.63 -8.28
C CYS A 283 6.97 -6.33 -7.55
N SER A 284 5.69 -5.92 -7.66
CA SER A 284 5.14 -4.70 -7.08
C SER A 284 5.95 -3.42 -7.39
N GLY A 285 6.69 -3.43 -8.51
CA GLY A 285 7.53 -2.32 -8.94
C GLY A 285 8.78 -2.10 -8.08
N VAL A 286 9.06 -2.95 -7.09
CA VAL A 286 10.20 -2.78 -6.17
C VAL A 286 11.21 -3.92 -6.27
N GLY A 287 10.76 -5.14 -6.56
CA GLY A 287 11.64 -6.29 -6.75
C GLY A 287 12.20 -6.41 -8.17
N VAL A 288 13.18 -7.29 -8.31
CA VAL A 288 13.76 -7.71 -9.59
C VAL A 288 13.26 -9.11 -9.92
N CYS A 289 12.82 -9.33 -11.16
CA CYS A 289 12.29 -10.62 -11.58
C CYS A 289 13.41 -11.57 -11.98
N ASP A 290 13.57 -12.69 -11.26
CA ASP A 290 14.38 -13.80 -11.74
C ASP A 290 13.55 -14.61 -12.74
N THR A 291 13.76 -14.32 -14.03
CA THR A 291 13.02 -14.97 -15.12
C THR A 291 13.38 -16.44 -15.33
N SER A 292 14.45 -16.94 -14.71
CA SER A 292 14.81 -18.36 -14.73
C SER A 292 13.96 -19.19 -13.77
N LEU A 293 13.55 -18.58 -12.65
CA LEU A 293 12.71 -19.17 -11.61
C LEU A 293 11.23 -18.77 -11.74
N GLY A 294 10.97 -17.57 -12.29
CA GLY A 294 9.64 -16.94 -12.25
C GLY A 294 9.31 -16.37 -10.87
N GLU A 295 10.32 -15.98 -10.11
CA GLU A 295 10.20 -15.50 -8.72
C GLU A 295 10.79 -14.10 -8.58
N CYS A 296 10.20 -13.30 -7.70
CA CYS A 296 10.69 -11.95 -7.41
C CYS A 296 11.77 -11.97 -6.34
N THR A 297 12.91 -11.35 -6.63
CA THR A 297 13.91 -11.03 -5.62
C THR A 297 13.52 -9.71 -4.95
N CYS A 298 13.11 -9.79 -3.69
CA CYS A 298 12.65 -8.64 -2.93
C CYS A 298 13.78 -7.95 -2.18
N PRO A 299 14.02 -6.64 -2.39
CA PRO A 299 14.95 -5.90 -1.54
C PRO A 299 14.37 -5.78 -0.13
N ALA A 300 15.19 -5.84 0.91
CA ALA A 300 14.71 -5.56 2.26
C ALA A 300 14.21 -4.10 2.37
N PRO A 301 13.11 -3.83 3.08
CA PRO A 301 12.31 -4.74 3.92
C PRO A 301 11.04 -5.29 3.22
N PHE A 302 11.06 -5.53 1.92
CA PHE A 302 9.90 -6.03 1.17
C PHE A 302 9.87 -7.57 1.14
N GLU A 303 8.68 -8.14 1.19
CA GLU A 303 8.41 -9.58 1.15
C GLU A 303 7.08 -9.90 0.44
N GLY A 304 6.75 -11.18 0.36
CA GLY A 304 5.64 -11.69 -0.44
C GLY A 304 6.13 -12.18 -1.81
N ALA A 305 5.27 -12.91 -2.51
CA ALA A 305 5.66 -13.53 -3.79
C ALA A 305 6.01 -12.48 -4.85
N ALA A 306 5.33 -11.33 -4.81
CA ALA A 306 5.56 -10.18 -5.68
C ALA A 306 6.21 -9.00 -4.93
N CYS A 307 6.84 -9.22 -3.77
CA CYS A 307 7.38 -8.12 -2.94
C CYS A 307 6.30 -7.10 -2.53
N GLU A 308 5.05 -7.56 -2.41
CA GLU A 308 3.89 -6.70 -2.28
C GLU A 308 3.63 -6.22 -0.84
N ARG A 309 4.35 -6.76 0.15
CA ARG A 309 4.23 -6.42 1.57
C ARG A 309 5.56 -5.94 2.14
N LEU A 310 5.50 -5.08 3.15
CA LEU A 310 6.63 -4.87 4.05
C LEU A 310 6.66 -6.03 5.03
N THR A 311 7.86 -6.45 5.43
CA THR A 311 8.02 -7.29 6.60
C THR A 311 7.47 -6.55 7.82
N CYS A 312 7.12 -7.29 8.86
CA CYS A 312 6.95 -6.68 10.19
C CYS A 312 8.20 -5.89 10.62
N PRO A 313 8.07 -4.99 11.62
CA PRO A 313 9.12 -4.08 12.06
C PRO A 313 10.53 -4.69 11.95
N PRO A 314 11.41 -4.17 11.08
CA PRO A 314 12.72 -4.75 10.86
C PRO A 314 13.52 -4.86 12.16
N GLY A 315 14.21 -5.98 12.36
CA GLY A 315 14.96 -6.24 13.59
C GLY A 315 14.12 -6.82 14.73
N SER A 316 12.83 -7.07 14.54
CA SER A 316 11.96 -7.74 15.51
C SER A 316 11.97 -9.26 15.38
N GLU A 317 13.13 -9.88 15.12
CA GLU A 317 13.24 -11.33 14.95
C GLU A 317 13.46 -12.08 16.27
N PRO A 318 12.71 -13.16 16.58
CA PRO A 318 11.60 -13.71 15.79
C PRO A 318 10.41 -12.75 15.76
N VAL A 319 9.70 -12.64 14.62
CA VAL A 319 8.58 -11.73 14.36
C VAL A 319 7.92 -11.13 15.64
N CYS A 320 7.96 -9.80 15.75
CA CYS A 320 7.47 -9.06 16.93
C CYS A 320 8.18 -9.45 18.24
N ASN A 321 9.49 -9.72 18.15
CA ASN A 321 10.35 -10.20 19.25
C ASN A 321 9.79 -11.45 19.98
N GLY A 322 8.92 -12.22 19.32
CA GLY A 322 8.24 -13.39 19.88
C GLY A 322 7.16 -13.06 20.92
N HIS A 323 6.76 -11.79 21.03
CA HIS A 323 5.82 -11.27 22.02
C HIS A 323 4.66 -10.50 21.38
N GLY A 324 4.28 -10.93 20.19
CA GLY A 324 3.16 -10.35 19.47
C GLY A 324 2.87 -11.07 18.16
N ARG A 325 1.90 -10.54 17.44
CA ARG A 325 1.49 -11.02 16.13
C ARG A 325 1.74 -9.95 15.09
N CYS A 326 2.30 -10.35 13.96
CA CYS A 326 2.42 -9.50 12.79
C CYS A 326 1.10 -9.44 12.05
N LEU A 327 0.55 -8.24 11.88
CA LEU A 327 -0.74 -8.01 11.26
C LEU A 327 -0.64 -6.88 10.21
N THR A 328 -1.42 -6.99 9.14
CA THR A 328 -1.56 -5.89 8.18
C THR A 328 -2.34 -4.72 8.76
N MET A 329 -2.31 -3.54 8.13
CA MET A 329 -3.15 -2.40 8.53
C MET A 329 -4.65 -2.76 8.59
N ALA A 330 -5.12 -3.57 7.65
CA ALA A 330 -6.50 -4.05 7.63
C ALA A 330 -6.84 -4.90 8.86
N GLU A 331 -5.93 -5.79 9.26
CA GLU A 331 -6.10 -6.65 10.42
C GLU A 331 -5.95 -5.87 11.74
N LEU A 332 -4.99 -4.94 11.81
CA LEU A 332 -4.80 -4.07 12.97
C LEU A 332 -6.01 -3.18 13.24
N ALA A 333 -6.74 -2.77 12.20
CA ALA A 333 -7.99 -2.04 12.37
C ALA A 333 -9.05 -2.85 13.13
N LEU A 334 -9.10 -4.17 12.93
CA LEU A 334 -9.99 -5.08 13.67
C LEU A 334 -9.55 -5.23 15.14
N GLU A 335 -8.26 -5.01 15.42
CA GLU A 335 -7.69 -5.00 16.77
C GLU A 335 -7.74 -3.61 17.44
N ALA A 336 -8.28 -2.59 16.76
CA ALA A 336 -8.33 -1.24 17.30
C ALA A 336 -9.14 -1.16 18.60
N ARG A 337 -8.62 -0.38 19.55
CA ARG A 337 -9.26 -0.07 20.83
C ARG A 337 -9.31 1.44 21.02
N ASN A 338 -10.31 1.94 21.76
CA ASN A 338 -10.33 3.35 22.18
C ASN A 338 -9.31 3.59 23.33
N SER A 339 -9.19 4.84 23.79
CA SER A 339 -8.32 5.21 24.93
C SER A 339 -8.69 4.51 26.24
N LEU A 340 -9.92 3.98 26.33
CA LEU A 340 -10.44 3.24 27.47
C LEU A 340 -10.30 1.73 27.29
N GLY A 341 -9.69 1.23 26.21
CA GLY A 341 -9.44 -0.19 25.95
C GLY A 341 -10.61 -0.96 25.32
N ASP A 342 -11.73 -0.32 24.98
CA ASP A 342 -12.86 -1.02 24.34
C ASP A 342 -12.61 -1.27 22.85
N PRO A 343 -12.98 -2.45 22.34
CA PRO A 343 -12.99 -2.75 20.90
C PRO A 343 -13.72 -1.69 20.09
N LEU A 344 -13.04 -1.19 19.05
CA LEU A 344 -13.63 -0.34 18.04
C LEU A 344 -14.03 -1.20 16.84
N SER A 345 -15.26 -1.04 16.36
CA SER A 345 -15.71 -1.66 15.11
C SER A 345 -15.33 -0.77 13.92
N ILE A 346 -14.03 -0.60 13.69
CA ILE A 346 -13.50 0.16 12.56
C ILE A 346 -12.82 -0.79 11.57
N THR A 347 -12.79 -0.38 10.31
CA THR A 347 -12.07 -1.11 9.25
C THR A 347 -11.13 -0.16 8.55
N TYR A 348 -9.99 -0.69 8.12
CA TYR A 348 -9.07 0.00 7.21
C TYR A 348 -9.25 -0.60 5.81
N SER A 349 -10.43 -0.28 5.23
CA SER A 349 -10.98 -0.72 3.93
C SER A 349 -12.08 -1.80 3.97
N SER A 350 -13.06 -1.63 3.06
CA SER A 350 -13.92 -2.69 2.49
C SER A 350 -14.03 -2.56 0.96
N THR A 351 -13.27 -1.64 0.35
CA THR A 351 -13.38 -1.28 -1.07
C THR A 351 -12.06 -1.63 -1.77
N PRO A 352 -12.07 -2.63 -2.68
CA PRO A 352 -10.89 -2.91 -3.50
C PRO A 352 -10.43 -1.66 -4.26
N ASN A 353 -9.12 -1.39 -4.25
CA ASN A 353 -8.48 -0.30 -4.99
C ASN A 353 -8.92 1.14 -4.60
N ASP A 354 -9.35 1.38 -3.36
CA ASP A 354 -9.46 2.78 -2.88
C ASP A 354 -8.05 3.39 -2.80
N PRO A 355 -7.74 4.46 -3.57
CA PRO A 355 -6.43 5.10 -3.56
C PRO A 355 -6.05 5.68 -2.19
N ARG A 356 -6.99 5.77 -1.24
CA ARG A 356 -6.73 6.19 0.14
C ARG A 356 -6.26 5.06 1.06
N THR A 357 -6.43 3.79 0.65
CA THR A 357 -6.11 2.62 1.47
C THR A 357 -5.50 1.49 0.64
N TRP A 358 -4.72 1.80 -0.40
CA TRP A 358 -4.05 0.81 -1.25
C TRP A 358 -3.05 -0.06 -0.46
N ASP A 359 -2.56 0.46 0.66
CA ASP A 359 -1.58 -0.08 1.59
C ASP A 359 -2.18 -1.03 2.65
N PHE A 360 -3.51 -1.23 2.64
CA PHE A 360 -4.23 -2.00 3.66
C PHE A 360 -3.66 -3.39 3.96
N ASN A 361 -3.21 -4.11 2.92
CA ASN A 361 -2.59 -5.44 3.01
C ASN A 361 -1.08 -5.43 2.76
N LYS A 362 -0.47 -4.25 2.71
CA LYS A 362 0.94 -4.07 2.36
C LYS A 362 1.79 -3.66 3.54
N ILE A 363 1.29 -2.73 4.36
CA ILE A 363 1.99 -2.27 5.56
C ILE A 363 1.59 -3.18 6.71
N GLN A 364 2.60 -3.65 7.45
CA GLN A 364 2.44 -4.52 8.60
C GLN A 364 2.97 -3.86 9.87
N GLY A 365 2.41 -4.26 11.01
CA GLY A 365 2.85 -3.84 12.34
C GLY A 365 2.59 -4.94 13.37
N CYS A 366 3.18 -4.78 14.55
CA CYS A 366 3.01 -5.73 15.64
C CYS A 366 1.85 -5.34 16.55
N ILE A 367 0.97 -6.29 16.84
CA ILE A 367 0.07 -6.24 18.01
C ILE A 367 0.74 -7.05 19.12
N CYS A 368 1.00 -6.42 20.26
CA CYS A 368 1.74 -7.06 21.34
C CYS A 368 0.86 -7.94 22.23
N ASP A 369 1.47 -9.00 22.74
CA ASP A 369 0.89 -9.85 23.76
C ASP A 369 0.76 -9.09 25.10
N GLU A 370 -0.10 -9.59 25.98
CA GLU A 370 -0.29 -9.00 27.30
C GLU A 370 1.02 -8.94 28.09
N GLY A 371 1.33 -7.76 28.65
CA GLY A 371 2.59 -7.52 29.36
C GLY A 371 3.74 -7.05 28.45
N TYR A 372 3.50 -6.87 27.15
CA TYR A 372 4.45 -6.30 26.21
C TYR A 372 3.88 -5.11 25.45
N GLU A 373 4.76 -4.19 25.05
CA GLU A 373 4.42 -2.95 24.38
C GLU A 373 5.58 -2.45 23.50
N GLY A 374 5.37 -1.30 22.86
CA GLY A 374 6.26 -0.77 21.84
C GLY A 374 5.89 -1.22 20.43
N HIS A 375 6.53 -0.63 19.43
CA HIS A 375 6.18 -0.86 18.02
C HIS A 375 6.48 -2.27 17.51
N ASP A 376 7.37 -2.98 18.20
CA ASP A 376 7.94 -4.28 17.85
C ASP A 376 7.78 -5.29 19.00
N CYS A 377 7.08 -4.91 20.07
CA CYS A 377 6.83 -5.74 21.25
C CYS A 377 8.08 -6.18 22.04
N ALA A 378 9.19 -5.45 21.90
CA ALA A 378 10.41 -5.72 22.65
C ALA A 378 10.33 -5.28 24.12
N ARG A 379 9.45 -4.34 24.46
CA ARG A 379 9.39 -3.73 25.79
C ARG A 379 8.35 -4.45 26.64
N ARG A 380 8.69 -4.80 27.88
CA ARG A 380 7.71 -5.27 28.86
C ARG A 380 6.95 -4.09 29.46
N SER A 381 5.64 -4.20 29.57
CA SER A 381 4.81 -3.22 30.28
C SER A 381 5.04 -3.31 31.78
N CYS A 382 5.22 -2.16 32.43
CA CYS A 382 5.31 -2.11 33.89
C CYS A 382 3.94 -2.02 34.56
N PRO A 383 3.84 -2.47 35.83
CA PRO A 383 2.67 -2.23 36.64
C PRO A 383 2.31 -0.75 36.66
N ARG A 384 1.01 -0.50 36.51
CA ARG A 384 0.43 0.82 36.69
C ARG A 384 -0.30 0.87 38.02
N GLY A 385 -0.48 2.05 38.57
CA GLY A 385 -1.14 2.25 39.85
C GLY A 385 -1.52 3.71 40.09
N ASP A 386 -2.11 3.94 41.25
CA ASP A 386 -2.49 5.25 41.76
C ASP A 386 -1.29 5.88 42.50
N ASP A 387 -1.14 7.20 42.43
CA ASP A 387 -0.11 7.89 43.21
C ASP A 387 -0.60 8.04 44.66
N PRO A 388 0.05 7.46 45.69
CA PRO A 388 -0.45 7.56 47.06
C PRO A 388 -0.40 8.99 47.64
N ARG A 389 0.17 9.96 46.92
CA ARG A 389 0.19 11.37 47.34
C ARG A 389 -0.98 12.18 46.79
N THR A 390 -1.70 11.68 45.79
CA THR A 390 -2.98 12.26 45.39
C THR A 390 -4.05 11.79 46.40
N THR A 391 -4.91 12.71 46.84
CA THR A 391 -5.87 12.45 47.92
C THR A 391 -7.27 12.89 47.51
N GLY A 392 -8.30 12.30 48.15
CA GLY A 392 -9.70 12.62 47.84
C GLY A 392 -10.23 11.97 46.55
N GLN A 393 -9.48 11.02 45.98
CA GLN A 393 -9.89 10.27 44.80
C GLN A 393 -10.88 9.17 45.16
N THR A 394 -11.54 8.67 44.13
CA THR A 394 -12.58 7.65 44.20
C THR A 394 -12.27 6.53 43.23
N ARG A 395 -12.56 5.30 43.66
CA ARG A 395 -12.54 4.14 42.77
C ARG A 395 -13.79 4.10 41.92
N GLU A 396 -13.65 3.56 40.72
CA GLU A 396 -14.79 3.26 39.87
C GLU A 396 -15.70 2.25 40.58
N VAL A 397 -16.99 2.58 40.67
CA VAL A 397 -18.04 1.67 41.10
C VAL A 397 -19.09 1.63 40.02
N GLN A 398 -19.30 0.45 39.44
CA GLN A 398 -20.40 0.24 38.50
C GLN A 398 -21.52 -0.51 39.18
N THR A 399 -22.76 -0.08 38.94
CA THR A 399 -23.94 -0.74 39.50
C THR A 399 -24.69 -1.52 38.44
N VAL A 400 -24.96 -2.79 38.74
CA VAL A 400 -25.77 -3.67 37.90
C VAL A 400 -27.11 -3.92 38.59
N ARG A 401 -28.18 -3.56 37.91
CA ARG A 401 -29.55 -3.87 38.31
C ARG A 401 -30.10 -4.96 37.40
N CYS A 402 -30.42 -6.12 37.95
CA CYS A 402 -31.03 -7.19 37.18
C CYS A 402 -32.20 -7.88 37.90
N VAL A 403 -33.21 -8.28 37.12
CA VAL A 403 -34.32 -9.11 37.60
C VAL A 403 -34.56 -10.29 36.66
N TYR A 404 -35.02 -11.40 37.21
CA TYR A 404 -35.26 -12.63 36.46
C TYR A 404 -36.68 -13.17 36.63
N THR A 405 -37.16 -13.94 35.64
CA THR A 405 -38.46 -14.66 35.70
C THR A 405 -38.27 -16.14 36.03
N ALA A 406 -37.16 -16.74 35.58
CA ALA A 406 -36.64 -18.02 36.04
C ALA A 406 -35.10 -17.96 36.12
N LEU A 407 -34.48 -18.90 36.83
CA LEU A 407 -33.01 -18.94 36.94
C LEU A 407 -32.37 -18.94 35.55
N ALA A 408 -31.38 -18.07 35.37
CA ALA A 408 -30.78 -17.82 34.08
C ALA A 408 -29.31 -17.45 34.24
N THR A 409 -28.55 -17.73 33.18
CA THR A 409 -27.13 -17.40 33.10
C THR A 409 -26.91 -16.21 32.18
N PHE A 410 -25.78 -15.54 32.39
CA PHE A 410 -25.31 -14.45 31.55
C PHE A 410 -23.79 -14.36 31.65
N THR A 411 -23.16 -13.67 30.70
CA THR A 411 -21.77 -13.24 30.82
C THR A 411 -21.68 -11.72 30.77
N LEU A 412 -20.66 -11.18 31.43
CA LEU A 412 -20.28 -9.78 31.34
C LEU A 412 -18.99 -9.66 30.54
N SER A 413 -18.82 -8.57 29.80
CA SER A 413 -17.58 -8.26 29.13
C SER A 413 -17.05 -6.89 29.53
N PHE A 414 -15.72 -6.79 29.60
CA PHE A 414 -15.00 -5.55 29.84
C PHE A 414 -13.79 -5.49 28.90
N ARG A 415 -13.66 -4.42 28.11
CA ARG A 415 -12.54 -4.24 27.16
C ARG A 415 -12.36 -5.44 26.23
N GLY A 416 -13.48 -6.00 25.75
CA GLY A 416 -13.51 -7.15 24.84
C GLY A 416 -13.18 -8.52 25.46
N LYS A 417 -12.89 -8.61 26.76
CA LYS A 417 -12.74 -9.90 27.46
C LYS A 417 -14.03 -10.26 28.17
N VAL A 418 -14.40 -11.54 28.11
CA VAL A 418 -15.65 -12.08 28.61
C VAL A 418 -15.42 -12.83 29.93
N SER A 419 -16.32 -12.66 30.89
CA SER A 419 -16.32 -13.38 32.15
C SER A 419 -16.62 -14.87 31.96
N PRO A 420 -16.27 -15.72 32.94
CA PRO A 420 -16.93 -17.01 33.09
C PRO A 420 -18.46 -16.85 33.15
N VAL A 421 -19.19 -17.94 32.88
CA VAL A 421 -20.65 -17.94 32.96
C VAL A 421 -21.11 -17.61 34.38
N LEU A 422 -21.88 -16.54 34.51
CA LEU A 422 -22.50 -16.09 35.77
C LEU A 422 -23.95 -16.57 35.81
N SER A 423 -24.51 -16.65 37.02
CA SER A 423 -25.90 -17.11 37.25
C SER A 423 -26.69 -16.09 38.04
N SER A 424 -27.99 -15.99 37.77
CA SER A 424 -28.90 -15.04 38.42
C SER A 424 -29.05 -15.27 39.93
N ASN A 425 -28.71 -16.46 40.45
CA ASN A 425 -28.70 -16.79 41.87
C ASN A 425 -27.30 -16.89 42.49
N MET A 426 -26.26 -16.47 41.78
CA MET A 426 -24.87 -16.49 42.26
C MET A 426 -24.70 -15.59 43.49
N PHE A 427 -23.88 -16.02 44.46
CA PHE A 427 -23.52 -15.20 45.62
C PHE A 427 -22.41 -14.19 45.29
N ALA A 428 -22.32 -13.12 46.09
CA ALA A 428 -21.38 -12.03 45.83
C ALA A 428 -19.91 -12.47 45.81
N ALA A 429 -19.54 -13.41 46.68
CA ALA A 429 -18.18 -13.95 46.73
C ALA A 429 -17.79 -14.72 45.46
N ASP A 430 -18.70 -15.51 44.92
CA ASP A 430 -18.47 -16.28 43.69
C ASP A 430 -18.41 -15.35 42.47
N MET A 431 -19.26 -14.31 42.43
CA MET A 431 -19.21 -13.29 41.38
C MET A 431 -17.89 -12.51 41.43
N LYS A 432 -17.43 -12.12 42.63
CA LYS A 432 -16.10 -11.51 42.80
C LYS A 432 -15.01 -12.40 42.23
N ALA A 433 -15.00 -13.68 42.61
CA ALA A 433 -13.99 -14.63 42.13
C ALA A 433 -14.04 -14.79 40.60
N ALA A 434 -15.24 -14.90 40.02
CA ALA A 434 -15.42 -15.03 38.58
C ALA A 434 -14.93 -13.79 37.81
N LEU A 435 -15.31 -12.59 38.25
CA LEU A 435 -14.88 -11.35 37.59
C LEU A 435 -13.36 -11.12 37.72
N ALA A 436 -12.76 -11.52 38.84
CA ALA A 436 -11.32 -11.41 39.06
C ALA A 436 -10.48 -12.29 38.11
N THR A 437 -11.07 -13.30 37.48
CA THR A 437 -10.39 -14.11 36.45
C THR A 437 -10.30 -13.42 35.09
N VAL A 438 -11.01 -12.31 34.88
CA VAL A 438 -10.95 -11.56 33.62
C VAL A 438 -9.74 -10.62 33.66
N PRO A 439 -8.72 -10.80 32.80
CA PRO A 439 -7.46 -10.05 32.91
C PRO A 439 -7.61 -8.54 32.84
N THR A 440 -8.59 -8.06 32.05
CA THR A 440 -8.87 -6.62 31.91
C THR A 440 -9.59 -6.02 33.12
N ILE A 441 -10.20 -6.84 33.99
CA ILE A 441 -10.88 -6.41 35.21
C ILE A 441 -9.92 -6.49 36.41
N GLY A 442 -9.28 -7.65 36.59
CA GLY A 442 -8.45 -7.93 37.77
C GLY A 442 -9.26 -7.92 39.07
N ASP A 443 -8.65 -7.54 40.18
CA ASP A 443 -9.30 -7.56 41.48
C ASP A 443 -10.49 -6.59 41.55
N VAL A 444 -11.59 -7.07 42.13
CA VAL A 444 -12.81 -6.31 42.38
C VAL A 444 -13.34 -6.58 43.79
N GLN A 445 -14.14 -5.65 44.30
CA GLN A 445 -15.05 -5.90 45.41
C GLN A 445 -16.48 -5.94 44.88
N VAL A 446 -17.27 -6.93 45.32
CA VAL A 446 -18.68 -7.07 44.92
C VAL A 446 -19.55 -7.04 46.16
N SER A 447 -20.58 -6.20 46.15
CA SER A 447 -21.56 -6.09 47.23
C SER A 447 -22.97 -6.03 46.67
N TYR A 448 -23.92 -6.62 47.40
CA TYR A 448 -25.33 -6.73 47.00
C TYR A 448 -26.19 -5.94 47.99
N SER A 449 -27.11 -5.11 47.48
CA SER A 449 -28.04 -4.35 48.34
C SER A 449 -28.98 -5.25 49.15
N ALA A 450 -29.25 -6.47 48.67
CA ALA A 450 -30.04 -7.48 49.38
C ALA A 450 -29.20 -8.40 50.31
N GLY A 451 -27.89 -8.14 50.43
CA GLY A 451 -26.95 -8.89 51.27
C GLY A 451 -26.08 -9.88 50.49
N PRO A 452 -24.88 -10.24 50.98
CA PRO A 452 -23.85 -10.98 50.21
C PRO A 452 -24.24 -12.42 49.85
N ASN A 453 -25.14 -13.04 50.62
CA ASN A 453 -25.65 -14.39 50.41
C ASN A 453 -26.99 -14.41 49.65
N SER A 454 -27.44 -13.25 49.15
CA SER A 454 -28.56 -13.19 48.22
C SER A 454 -28.10 -13.55 46.79
N GLY A 455 -29.05 -13.91 45.93
CA GLY A 455 -28.76 -14.11 44.51
C GLY A 455 -28.44 -12.78 43.80
N ALA A 456 -27.54 -12.84 42.82
CA ALA A 456 -27.13 -11.69 42.01
C ALA A 456 -28.32 -10.86 41.48
N CYS A 457 -29.31 -11.53 40.88
CA CYS A 457 -30.56 -10.92 40.43
C CYS A 457 -31.71 -11.37 41.34
N THR A 458 -32.79 -10.59 41.41
CA THR A 458 -34.01 -10.98 42.14
C THR A 458 -35.13 -11.39 41.21
N LEU A 459 -36.10 -12.13 41.74
CA LEU A 459 -37.33 -12.45 41.00
C LEU A 459 -38.04 -11.15 40.62
N SER A 460 -38.70 -11.13 39.45
CA SER A 460 -39.43 -9.95 38.95
C SER A 460 -40.54 -9.44 39.88
N SER A 461 -40.97 -10.26 40.85
CA SER A 461 -41.94 -9.92 41.90
C SER A 461 -41.33 -9.25 43.13
N GLN A 462 -40.01 -9.09 43.19
CA GLN A 462 -39.28 -8.53 44.33
C GLN A 462 -38.53 -7.23 43.94
N PRO A 463 -38.18 -6.37 44.92
CA PRO A 463 -37.26 -5.27 44.67
C PRO A 463 -35.96 -5.76 44.02
N ALA A 464 -35.47 -5.02 43.03
CA ALA A 464 -34.25 -5.39 42.32
C ALA A 464 -33.05 -5.35 43.29
N ASN A 465 -32.29 -6.44 43.36
CA ASN A 465 -30.97 -6.39 43.98
C ASN A 465 -30.06 -5.49 43.12
N ILE A 466 -29.34 -4.59 43.77
CA ILE A 466 -28.32 -3.76 43.14
C ILE A 466 -26.98 -4.38 43.47
N ILE A 467 -26.29 -4.81 42.42
CA ILE A 467 -24.93 -5.32 42.49
C ILE A 467 -23.99 -4.13 42.31
N SER A 468 -23.18 -3.81 43.33
CA SER A 468 -22.13 -2.80 43.24
C SER A 468 -20.78 -3.48 43.06
N ILE A 469 -20.12 -3.18 41.94
CA ILE A 469 -18.80 -3.72 41.57
C ILE A 469 -17.80 -2.57 41.66
N THR A 470 -16.94 -2.62 42.67
CA THR A 470 -15.84 -1.66 42.85
C THR A 470 -14.58 -2.23 42.21
N PHE A 471 -14.01 -1.51 41.25
CA PHE A 471 -12.77 -1.92 40.59
C PHE A 471 -11.56 -1.60 41.46
N ILE A 472 -10.70 -2.60 41.69
CA ILE A 472 -9.49 -2.48 42.51
C ILE A 472 -8.24 -2.40 41.61
N SER A 473 -8.12 -3.33 40.65
CA SER A 473 -6.97 -3.35 39.73
C SER A 473 -7.08 -2.33 38.60
N ALA A 474 -8.24 -2.25 37.95
CA ALA A 474 -8.51 -1.23 36.91
C ALA A 474 -8.82 0.13 37.57
N LEU A 475 -8.08 1.16 37.17
CA LEU A 475 -8.14 2.51 37.76
C LEU A 475 -8.57 3.55 36.71
N GLY A 476 -9.03 4.72 37.18
CA GLY A 476 -9.55 5.81 36.37
C GLY A 476 -11.06 5.72 36.11
N ASP A 477 -11.56 6.60 35.23
CA ASP A 477 -12.94 6.60 34.73
C ASP A 477 -13.09 5.45 33.72
N LEU A 478 -13.76 4.36 34.12
CA LEU A 478 -13.81 3.13 33.34
C LEU A 478 -15.07 3.08 32.46
N PRO A 479 -14.98 2.46 31.26
CA PRO A 479 -16.16 2.24 30.45
C PRO A 479 -17.12 1.25 31.14
N PRO A 480 -18.43 1.32 30.87
CA PRO A 480 -19.39 0.40 31.48
C PRO A 480 -19.09 -1.04 31.08
N LEU A 481 -19.23 -1.96 32.05
CA LEU A 481 -19.39 -3.39 31.78
C LEU A 481 -20.52 -3.57 30.76
N GLN A 482 -20.36 -4.55 29.87
CA GLN A 482 -21.38 -4.88 28.89
C GLN A 482 -21.96 -6.26 29.20
N VAL A 483 -23.28 -6.40 29.05
CA VAL A 483 -23.93 -7.70 29.12
C VAL A 483 -23.97 -8.31 27.72
N ASN A 484 -23.49 -9.53 27.60
CA ASN A 484 -23.35 -10.18 26.30
C ASN A 484 -24.71 -10.66 25.75
N ALA A 485 -24.73 -10.91 24.44
CA ALA A 485 -25.92 -11.35 23.71
C ALA A 485 -26.37 -12.79 24.04
N ASP A 486 -25.54 -13.55 24.76
CA ASP A 486 -25.87 -14.89 25.30
C ASP A 486 -26.94 -14.83 26.39
N ARG A 487 -27.20 -13.64 26.97
CA ARG A 487 -28.28 -13.43 27.91
C ARG A 487 -29.65 -13.70 27.27
N ASN A 488 -30.39 -14.62 27.86
CA ASN A 488 -31.79 -14.83 27.53
C ASN A 488 -32.67 -13.66 28.00
N THR A 489 -33.09 -12.80 27.08
CA THR A 489 -33.89 -11.59 27.37
C THR A 489 -35.30 -11.87 27.88
N VAL A 490 -35.81 -13.10 27.71
CA VAL A 490 -37.09 -13.52 28.28
C VAL A 490 -36.94 -13.89 29.76
N LEU A 491 -35.84 -14.56 30.10
CA LEU A 491 -35.57 -15.00 31.47
C LEU A 491 -34.93 -13.90 32.34
N LEU A 492 -34.16 -13.00 31.72
CA LEU A 492 -33.54 -11.82 32.34
C LEU A 492 -33.99 -10.55 31.61
N PRO A 493 -35.26 -10.14 31.77
CA PRO A 493 -35.84 -9.04 31.01
C PRO A 493 -35.31 -7.66 31.41
N VAL A 494 -34.79 -7.52 32.65
CA VAL A 494 -34.20 -6.28 33.11
C VAL A 494 -32.75 -6.53 33.44
N PHE A 495 -31.87 -5.78 32.77
CA PHE A 495 -30.46 -5.71 33.06
C PHE A 495 -29.99 -4.31 32.69
N THR A 496 -29.59 -3.53 33.68
CA THR A 496 -29.11 -2.16 33.49
C THR A 496 -27.79 -2.01 34.22
N ILE A 497 -26.79 -1.45 33.54
CA ILE A 497 -25.46 -1.19 34.09
C ILE A 497 -25.27 0.33 34.09
N ASN A 498 -24.96 0.90 35.26
CA ASN A 498 -24.65 2.32 35.40
C ASN A 498 -23.17 2.49 35.79
N SER A 499 -22.48 3.40 35.10
CA SER A 499 -21.09 3.82 35.36
C SER A 499 -20.95 5.34 35.31
N ASP A 500 -22.05 6.07 35.25
CA ASP A 500 -22.08 7.51 34.96
C ASP A 500 -21.99 8.38 36.22
N GLY A 501 -21.85 7.79 37.41
CA GLY A 501 -21.88 8.47 38.70
C GLY A 501 -23.30 8.63 39.28
N ILE A 502 -24.32 8.04 38.64
CA ILE A 502 -25.72 8.07 39.09
C ILE A 502 -26.13 6.67 39.57
N SER A 503 -27.25 6.57 40.29
CA SER A 503 -27.83 5.29 40.72
C SER A 503 -26.86 4.41 41.53
N GLY A 504 -26.08 5.06 42.38
CA GLY A 504 -25.08 4.41 43.24
C GLY A 504 -23.78 4.02 42.55
N SER A 505 -23.63 4.30 41.25
CA SER A 505 -22.33 4.22 40.56
C SER A 505 -21.45 5.42 40.94
N ILE A 506 -20.14 5.26 40.81
CA ILE A 506 -19.13 6.29 41.10
C ILE A 506 -18.13 6.27 39.96
N ARG A 507 -17.84 7.44 39.38
CA ARG A 507 -16.77 7.57 38.40
C ARG A 507 -15.41 7.53 39.11
N GLY A 508 -14.53 6.68 38.63
CA GLY A 508 -13.18 6.56 39.12
C GLY A 508 -12.35 7.81 38.79
N THR A 509 -11.58 8.26 39.77
CA THR A 509 -10.64 9.40 39.64
C THR A 509 -9.22 9.02 40.03
N ASN A 510 -8.99 7.81 40.55
CA ASN A 510 -7.64 7.29 40.79
C ASN A 510 -6.82 7.27 39.50
N GLU A 511 -5.55 7.64 39.59
CA GLU A 511 -4.65 7.58 38.44
C GLU A 511 -4.38 6.12 38.03
N ASN A 512 -4.08 5.92 36.75
CA ASN A 512 -3.56 4.66 36.23
C ASN A 512 -2.17 4.89 35.63
N ALA A 513 -1.26 5.34 36.47
CA ALA A 513 0.07 5.81 36.08
C ALA A 513 1.10 4.68 36.11
N GLU A 514 2.02 4.67 35.14
CA GLU A 514 3.17 3.76 35.16
C GLU A 514 3.97 3.96 36.44
N CYS A 515 4.21 2.86 37.17
CA CYS A 515 4.87 2.87 38.46
C CYS A 515 4.28 3.91 39.44
N SER A 516 2.97 4.15 39.38
CA SER A 516 2.27 5.11 40.23
C SER A 516 2.89 6.52 40.24
N ASN A 517 3.59 6.94 39.17
CA ASN A 517 4.43 8.16 39.12
C ASN A 517 5.59 8.21 40.15
N ASN A 518 5.90 7.08 40.76
CA ASN A 518 6.75 6.95 41.94
C ASN A 518 7.91 5.97 41.75
N GLY A 519 8.21 5.65 40.49
CA GLY A 519 9.36 4.85 40.11
C GLY A 519 9.65 4.98 38.62
N VAL A 520 10.73 4.32 38.21
CA VAL A 520 11.12 4.19 36.80
C VAL A 520 10.86 2.77 36.35
N CYS A 521 10.19 2.61 35.21
CA CYS A 521 10.01 1.29 34.61
C CYS A 521 11.32 0.78 33.99
N ASP A 522 11.75 -0.42 34.39
CA ASP A 522 12.73 -1.19 33.62
C ASP A 522 11.98 -2.02 32.57
N TYR A 523 11.98 -1.55 31.33
CA TYR A 523 11.26 -2.18 30.22
C TYR A 523 11.86 -3.54 29.79
N ASN A 524 13.06 -3.93 30.27
CA ASN A 524 13.60 -5.27 29.99
C ASN A 524 13.00 -6.34 30.91
N THR A 525 12.68 -5.95 32.15
CA THR A 525 12.14 -6.86 33.19
C THR A 525 10.64 -6.64 33.43
N GLY A 526 10.08 -5.50 33.05
CA GLY A 526 8.70 -5.10 33.34
C GLY A 526 8.50 -4.74 34.81
N THR A 527 9.57 -4.36 35.52
CA THR A 527 9.51 -4.06 36.96
C THR A 527 9.70 -2.58 37.24
N CYS A 528 8.92 -2.04 38.17
CA CYS A 528 9.10 -0.67 38.65
C CYS A 528 10.23 -0.58 39.69
N GLN A 529 11.20 0.29 39.42
CA GLN A 529 12.22 0.68 40.39
C GLN A 529 11.70 1.89 41.18
N CYS A 530 11.25 1.65 42.40
CA CYS A 530 10.63 2.68 43.23
C CYS A 530 11.63 3.73 43.72
N PHE A 531 11.20 4.99 43.74
CA PHE A 531 11.96 6.07 44.37
C PHE A 531 12.02 5.89 45.89
N ASP A 532 12.95 6.61 46.54
CA ASP A 532 13.11 6.53 47.99
C ASP A 532 11.80 6.84 48.73
N GLY A 533 11.51 6.01 49.74
CA GLY A 533 10.27 6.09 50.51
C GLY A 533 9.03 5.49 49.84
N MET A 534 9.17 4.85 48.68
CA MET A 534 8.06 4.21 47.96
C MET A 534 8.24 2.69 47.92
N ALA A 535 7.13 1.95 48.02
CA ALA A 535 7.11 0.49 47.96
C ALA A 535 5.89 -0.04 47.23
N THR A 536 5.81 -1.37 47.11
CA THR A 536 4.74 -2.11 46.44
C THR A 536 3.42 -1.98 47.19
N SER A 537 2.30 -1.85 46.47
CA SER A 537 1.00 -1.60 47.08
C SER A 537 0.07 -2.82 47.03
N ASP A 538 -1.04 -2.76 47.78
CA ASP A 538 -2.20 -3.65 47.59
C ASP A 538 -3.24 -3.04 46.64
N GLY A 539 -2.91 -1.92 46.02
CA GLY A 539 -3.82 -1.06 45.25
C GLY A 539 -4.78 -0.24 46.13
N LEU A 540 -5.03 -0.59 47.39
CA LEU A 540 -6.00 0.08 48.28
C LEU A 540 -5.34 1.09 49.23
N GLY A 541 -4.12 1.54 48.90
CA GLY A 541 -3.33 2.46 49.72
C GLY A 541 -2.56 1.78 50.84
N GLY A 542 -2.60 0.45 50.92
CA GLY A 542 -1.81 -0.38 51.84
C GLY A 542 -0.56 -0.97 51.18
N LEU A 543 0.32 -1.54 52.00
CA LEU A 543 1.45 -2.33 51.54
C LEU A 543 0.95 -3.66 50.97
N GLY A 544 1.42 -4.04 49.78
CA GLY A 544 1.01 -5.27 49.12
C GLY A 544 1.98 -5.78 48.08
N LEU A 545 1.54 -6.72 47.25
CA LEU A 545 2.39 -7.42 46.27
C LEU A 545 2.37 -6.79 44.87
N ARG A 546 1.56 -5.75 44.64
CA ARG A 546 1.53 -5.04 43.36
C ARG A 546 2.81 -4.21 43.26
N ALA A 547 3.71 -4.60 42.36
CA ALA A 547 5.01 -3.95 42.18
C ALA A 547 4.93 -2.62 41.41
N ASP A 548 4.04 -1.72 41.86
CA ASP A 548 3.69 -0.46 41.19
C ASP A 548 4.23 0.79 41.87
N CYS A 549 4.96 0.67 42.99
CA CYS A 549 5.41 1.82 43.78
C CYS A 549 4.25 2.69 44.33
N GLY A 550 3.06 2.10 44.48
CA GLY A 550 1.85 2.79 44.92
C GLY A 550 1.69 2.93 46.43
N TYR A 551 2.70 2.57 47.24
CA TYR A 551 2.63 2.69 48.71
C TYR A 551 3.71 3.63 49.26
N LEU A 552 3.28 4.62 50.05
CA LEU A 552 4.19 5.53 50.74
C LEU A 552 4.65 4.90 52.06
N VAL A 553 5.95 4.58 52.16
CA VAL A 553 6.55 3.99 53.36
C VAL A 553 6.63 5.06 54.46
N PRO A 554 6.03 4.82 55.64
CA PRO A 554 6.11 5.74 56.77
C PRO A 554 7.57 5.99 57.20
N ASP A 555 7.90 7.22 57.57
CA ASP A 555 9.26 7.59 57.98
C ASP A 555 9.79 6.77 59.16
N THR A 556 8.91 6.25 60.03
CA THR A 556 9.27 5.37 61.15
C THR A 556 9.74 3.98 60.72
N MET A 557 9.48 3.57 59.48
CA MET A 557 9.90 2.29 58.90
C MET A 557 11.05 2.44 57.91
N ARG A 558 11.48 3.67 57.59
CA ARG A 558 12.69 3.90 56.80
C ARG A 558 13.89 3.62 57.68
N LEU A 559 14.58 2.51 57.43
CA LEU A 559 15.86 2.23 58.10
C LEU A 559 16.80 3.38 57.75
N VAL A 560 17.15 4.19 58.75
CA VAL A 560 18.21 5.18 58.63
C VAL A 560 19.48 4.41 58.28
N ASP A 561 20.00 4.63 57.08
CA ASP A 561 21.33 4.16 56.71
C ASP A 561 22.33 4.92 57.59
N VAL A 562 22.69 4.33 58.74
CA VAL A 562 23.75 4.83 59.62
C VAL A 562 25.07 4.37 59.03
N SER A 563 25.43 4.89 57.86
CA SER A 563 26.73 4.67 57.23
C SER A 563 27.43 5.96 56.82
N GLU A 564 27.37 6.99 57.66
CA GLU A 564 28.38 8.04 57.67
C GLU A 564 28.74 8.43 59.11
N LYS A 565 29.95 8.04 59.51
CA LYS A 565 30.66 8.54 60.68
C LYS A 565 32.11 8.78 60.30
#